data_AF-A0A3N4M4P5-F1
#
_entry.id   AF-A0A3N4M4P5-F1
#
_cell.length_a   1.000
_cell.length_b   1.000
_cell.length_c   1.000
_cell.angle_alpha   90.00
_cell.angle_beta   90.00
_cell.angle_gamma   90.00
#
_symmetry.space_group_name_H-M   'P 1'
#
loop_
_entity.id
_entity.type
_entity.pdbx_description
1 polymer ?
#
loop_
_entity_poly.entity_id
_entity_poly.type
_entity_poly.pdbx_seq_one_letter_code
_entity_poly.pdbx_strand_id
1 'polypeptide(L)'
;MYYSISSLLFMILTLEFSWNSIHDMLNRLIELRPVVHAVCRLEQLLRSYLLSDEDWNLLSRLQSILDIFVKATEYLSGSSYPTLSVQLPYFAVLAS
;
A
#
# COMPACT_ATOMS: atom_id res chain seq x y z
N MET A 1 17.46 -9.04 25.55
CA MET A 1 16.53 -7.88 25.58
C MET A 1 16.58 -7.00 24.33
N TYR A 2 17.35 -7.33 23.28
CA TYR A 2 17.40 -6.56 22.01
C TYR A 2 16.32 -6.93 20.98
N TYR A 3 15.83 -8.17 21.01
CA TYR A 3 14.78 -8.66 20.09
C TYR A 3 13.44 -7.91 20.23
N SER A 4 13.10 -7.45 21.43
CA SER A 4 11.82 -6.78 21.71
C SER A 4 11.75 -5.40 21.05
N ILE A 5 12.83 -4.62 21.11
CA ILE A 5 12.88 -3.27 20.55
C ILE A 5 12.94 -3.33 19.02
N SER A 6 13.71 -4.25 18.45
CA SER A 6 13.75 -4.45 16.98
C SER A 6 12.41 -4.95 16.43
N SER A 7 11.71 -5.81 17.17
CA SER A 7 10.37 -6.31 16.80
C SER A 7 9.31 -5.19 16.87
N LEU A 8 9.35 -4.36 17.91
CA LEU A 8 8.48 -3.19 18.02
C LEU A 8 8.78 -2.14 16.95
N LEU A 9 10.05 -1.89 16.64
CA LEU A 9 10.43 -0.97 15.56
C LEU A 9 9.96 -1.50 14.20
N PHE A 10 10.10 -2.80 13.93
CA PHE A 10 9.56 -3.44 12.73
C PHE A 10 8.03 -3.34 12.69
N MET A 11 7.34 -3.58 13.81
CA MET A 11 5.89 -3.44 13.92
C MET A 11 5.41 -2.00 13.70
N ILE A 12 6.13 -1.00 14.22
CA ILE A 12 5.79 0.43 14.05
C ILE A 12 6.06 0.88 12.61
N LEU A 13 7.21 0.51 12.04
CA LEU A 13 7.57 0.85 10.65
C LEU A 13 6.63 0.16 9.65
N THR A 14 6.24 -1.11 9.89
CA THR A 14 5.24 -1.80 9.05
C THR A 14 3.83 -1.22 9.18
N LEU A 15 3.50 -0.60 10.33
CA LEU A 15 2.25 0.16 10.52
C LEU A 15 2.26 1.47 9.71
N GLU A 16 3.36 2.21 9.71
CA GLU A 16 3.51 3.43 8.91
C GLU A 16 3.41 3.14 7.40
N PHE A 17 3.94 2.00 6.95
CA PHE A 17 3.85 1.51 5.56
C PHE A 17 2.86 0.34 5.40
N SER A 18 1.70 0.41 6.06
CA SER A 18 0.65 -0.60 5.84
C SER A 18 0.19 -0.60 4.37
N TRP A 19 -0.35 -1.73 3.88
CA TRP A 19 -0.89 -1.80 2.51
C TRP A 19 -1.93 -0.71 2.22
N ASN A 20 -2.67 -0.29 3.25
CA ASN A 20 -3.62 0.83 3.19
C ASN A 20 -2.89 2.17 3.01
N SER A 21 -1.85 2.43 3.81
CA SER A 21 -1.03 3.65 3.69
C SER A 21 -0.36 3.73 2.32
N ILE A 22 0.18 2.61 1.80
CA ILE A 22 0.81 2.54 0.48
C ILE A 22 -0.21 2.78 -0.62
N HIS A 23 -1.40 2.19 -0.50
CA HIS A 23 -2.52 2.42 -1.42
C HIS A 23 -2.89 3.90 -1.49
N ASP A 24 -3.03 4.56 -0.35
CA ASP A 24 -3.39 5.99 -0.28
C ASP A 24 -2.28 6.89 -0.84
N MET A 25 -1.01 6.57 -0.57
CA MET A 25 0.12 7.26 -1.18
C MET A 25 0.15 7.11 -2.70
N LEU A 26 -0.11 5.91 -3.22
CA LEU A 26 -0.15 5.64 -4.66
C LEU A 26 -1.33 6.35 -5.33
N ASN A 27 -2.51 6.35 -4.72
CA ASN A 27 -3.65 7.13 -5.19
C ASN A 27 -3.27 8.59 -5.36
N ARG A 28 -2.66 9.18 -4.33
CA ARG A 28 -2.26 10.58 -4.37
C ARG A 28 -1.16 10.86 -5.39
N LEU A 29 -0.20 9.95 -5.53
CA LEU A 29 0.87 10.07 -6.51
C LEU A 29 0.33 10.04 -7.95
N ILE A 30 -0.62 9.16 -8.24
CA ILE A 30 -1.27 9.05 -9.56
C ILE A 30 -2.09 10.31 -9.86
N GLU A 31 -2.86 10.82 -8.91
CA GLU A 31 -3.60 12.10 -9.06
C GLU A 31 -2.66 13.28 -9.35
N LEU A 32 -1.49 13.30 -8.71
CA LEU A 32 -0.50 14.35 -8.86
C LEU A 32 0.46 14.15 -10.04
N ARG A 33 0.28 13.11 -10.86
CA ARG A 33 1.10 12.83 -12.06
C ARG A 33 1.45 14.06 -12.89
N PRO A 34 0.52 14.96 -13.29
CA PRO A 34 0.88 16.13 -14.08
C PRO A 34 1.81 17.10 -13.34
N VAL A 35 1.63 17.24 -12.02
CA VAL A 35 2.45 18.11 -11.17
C VAL A 35 3.83 17.50 -10.98
N VAL A 36 3.90 16.20 -10.65
CA VAL A 36 5.17 15.45 -10.50
C VAL A 36 5.98 15.53 -11.79
N HIS A 37 5.34 15.30 -12.94
CA HIS A 37 6.00 15.39 -14.23
C HIS A 37 6.49 16.82 -14.54
N ALA A 38 5.73 17.86 -14.19
CA ALA A 38 6.17 19.24 -14.34
C ALA A 38 7.37 19.57 -13.44
N VAL A 39 7.31 19.21 -12.16
CA VAL A 39 8.37 19.46 -11.17
C VAL A 39 9.67 18.73 -11.54
N CYS A 40 9.59 17.45 -11.92
CA CYS A 40 10.75 16.66 -12.36
C CYS A 40 11.40 17.21 -13.64
N ARG A 41 10.65 17.94 -14.48
CA ARG A 41 11.21 18.60 -15.68
C ARG A 41 11.85 19.95 -15.37
N LEU A 42 11.37 20.67 -14.37
CA LEU A 42 11.89 21.97 -13.96
C LEU A 42 13.16 21.85 -13.13
N GLU A 43 13.20 20.86 -12.22
CA GLU A 43 14.31 20.68 -11.29
C GLU A 43 15.32 19.66 -11.80
N GLN A 44 16.56 20.11 -12.03
CA GLN A 44 17.62 19.27 -12.62
C GLN A 44 17.98 18.05 -11.74
N LEU A 45 17.87 18.19 -10.42
CA LEU A 45 18.09 17.11 -9.45
C LEU A 45 16.96 16.06 -9.48
N LEU A 46 15.76 16.44 -9.92
CA LEU A 46 14.59 15.56 -9.94
C LEU A 46 14.36 14.88 -11.29
N ARG A 47 15.16 15.25 -12.29
CA ARG A 47 15.04 14.74 -13.66
C ARG A 47 15.31 13.24 -13.76
N SER A 48 16.12 12.67 -12.86
CA SER A 48 16.35 11.22 -12.78
C SER A 48 15.15 10.43 -12.24
N TYR A 49 14.19 11.11 -11.60
CA TYR A 49 12.97 10.50 -11.07
C TYR A 49 11.78 10.68 -12.02
N LEU A 50 12.03 11.13 -13.26
CA LEU A 50 10.99 11.23 -14.27
C LEU A 50 10.53 9.83 -14.68
N LEU A 51 9.33 9.47 -14.27
CA LEU A 51 8.71 8.19 -14.59
C LEU A 51 8.21 8.17 -16.04
N SER A 52 8.45 7.06 -16.72
CA SER A 52 7.90 6.78 -18.05
C SER A 52 6.41 6.42 -17.97
N ASP A 53 5.72 6.44 -19.11
CA ASP A 53 4.32 6.01 -19.16
C ASP A 53 4.15 4.53 -18.74
N GLU A 54 5.16 3.69 -18.99
CA GLU A 54 5.18 2.29 -18.54
C GLU A 54 5.26 2.20 -17.02
N ASP A 55 6.08 3.03 -16.37
CA ASP A 55 6.18 3.09 -14.91
C ASP A 55 4.85 3.54 -14.27
N TRP A 56 4.19 4.55 -14.86
CA TRP A 56 2.86 4.97 -14.41
C TRP A 56 1.81 3.88 -14.55
N ASN A 57 1.88 3.10 -15.63
CA ASN A 57 1.01 1.94 -15.82
C ASN A 57 1.29 0.85 -14.78
N LEU A 58 2.56 0.61 -14.45
CA LEU A 58 2.95 -0.33 -13.38
C LEU A 58 2.41 0.12 -12.02
N LEU A 59 2.56 1.40 -11.67
CA LEU A 59 2.04 1.98 -10.43
C LEU A 59 0.51 1.86 -10.34
N SER A 60 -0.20 2.08 -11.44
CA SER A 60 -1.67 1.93 -11.50
C SER A 60 -2.11 0.47 -11.32
N ARG A 61 -1.36 -0.50 -11.87
CA ARG A 61 -1.58 -1.93 -11.63
C ARG A 61 -1.33 -2.33 -10.18
N LEU A 62 -0.26 -1.80 -9.59
CA LEU A 62 0.05 -2.03 -8.19
C LEU A 62 -1.06 -1.47 -7.28
N GLN A 63 -1.52 -0.25 -7.54
CA GLN A 63 -2.62 0.39 -6.82
C GLN A 63 -3.91 -0.46 -6.89
N SER A 64 -4.24 -1.02 -8.06
CA SER A 64 -5.43 -1.87 -8.20
C SER A 64 -5.31 -3.23 -7.49
N ILE A 65 -4.11 -3.79 -7.36
CA ILE A 65 -3.87 -4.97 -6.52
C ILE A 65 -4.07 -4.61 -5.04
N LEU A 66 -3.52 -3.47 -4.61
CA LEU A 66 -3.60 -3.03 -3.23
C LEU A 66 -5.03 -2.73 -2.80
N ASP A 67 -5.86 -2.15 -3.67
CA ASP A 67 -7.28 -1.89 -3.42
C ASP A 67 -8.04 -3.16 -2.98
N ILE A 68 -7.69 -4.33 -3.53
CA ILE A 68 -8.28 -5.62 -3.12
C ILE A 68 -7.96 -5.90 -1.64
N PHE A 69 -6.71 -5.69 -1.23
CA PHE A 69 -6.27 -5.91 0.14
C PHE A 69 -6.83 -4.87 1.11
N VAL A 70 -6.94 -3.60 0.69
CA VAL A 70 -7.57 -2.54 1.49
C VAL A 70 -9.03 -2.90 1.76
N LYS A 71 -9.80 -3.22 0.73
CA LYS A 71 -11.21 -3.63 0.86
C LYS A 71 -11.39 -4.86 1.73
N ALA A 72 -10.53 -5.87 1.58
CA ALA A 72 -10.55 -7.04 2.45
C ALA A 72 -10.26 -6.65 3.90
N THR A 73 -9.30 -5.75 4.14
CA THR A 73 -8.96 -5.26 5.48
C THR A 73 -10.09 -4.45 6.10
N GLU A 74 -10.73 -3.55 5.35
CA GLU A 74 -11.91 -2.80 5.81
C GLU A 74 -13.07 -3.73 6.15
N TYR A 75 -13.33 -4.74 5.31
CA TYR A 75 -14.37 -5.73 5.57
C TYR A 75 -14.09 -6.57 6.82
N LEU A 76 -12.85 -7.02 7.01
CA LEU A 76 -12.45 -7.88 8.13
C LEU A 76 -12.26 -7.11 9.44
N SER A 77 -11.87 -5.83 9.37
CA SER A 77 -11.72 -4.94 10.53
C SER A 77 -13.03 -4.32 10.99
N GLY A 78 -14.11 -4.48 10.21
CA GLY A 78 -15.47 -4.10 10.59
C GLY A 78 -15.91 -4.80 11.88
N SER A 79 -16.10 -4.03 12.95
CA SER A 79 -16.53 -4.52 14.27
C SER A 79 -18.03 -4.82 14.38
N SER A 80 -18.79 -4.63 13.28
CA SER A 80 -20.26 -4.71 13.27
C SER A 80 -20.81 -6.13 13.27
N TYR A 81 -19.97 -7.15 13.05
CA TYR A 81 -20.35 -8.57 13.06
C TYR A 81 -19.15 -9.43 13.49
N PRO A 82 -19.36 -10.58 14.13
CA PRO A 82 -18.27 -11.50 14.48
C PRO A 82 -17.62 -12.04 13.20
N THR A 83 -16.47 -11.47 12.82
CA THR A 83 -15.72 -11.79 11.60
C THR A 83 -14.89 -13.09 11.72
N LEU A 84 -14.60 -13.52 12.96
CA LEU A 84 -13.82 -14.73 13.24
C LEU A 84 -14.45 -16.03 12.69
N SER A 85 -15.78 -16.16 12.73
CA SER A 85 -16.47 -17.34 12.20
C SER A 85 -16.46 -17.40 10.68
N VAL A 86 -16.33 -16.26 10.01
CA VAL A 86 -16.30 -16.14 8.54
C VAL A 86 -14.87 -16.28 7.99
N GLN A 87 -13.85 -15.93 8.78
CA GLN A 87 -12.44 -16.00 8.38
C GLN A 87 -11.86 -17.42 8.32
N LEU A 88 -12.37 -18.34 9.16
CA LEU A 88 -11.89 -19.72 9.25
C LEU A 88 -11.81 -20.46 7.90
N PRO A 89 -12.84 -20.45 7.03
CA PRO A 89 -12.76 -21.12 5.73
C PRO A 89 -11.74 -20.48 4.77
N TYR A 90 -11.49 -19.16 4.83
CA TYR A 90 -10.49 -18.50 3.98
C TYR A 90 -9.05 -18.91 4.35
N PHE A 91 -8.75 -18.99 5.65
CA PHE A 91 -7.44 -19.45 6.09
C PHE A 91 -7.19 -20.92 5.75
N ALA A 92 -8.21 -21.77 5.77
CA ALA A 92 -8.09 -23.18 5.41
C ALA A 92 -7.73 -23.38 3.92
N VAL A 93 -8.24 -22.54 3.02
CA VAL A 93 -7.96 -22.60 1.58
C VAL A 93 -6.58 -22.03 1.24
N LEU A 94 -6.12 -21.01 1.96
CA LEU A 94 -4.80 -20.38 1.71
C LEU A 94 -3.64 -21.19 2.31
N ALA A 95 -3.92 -22.09 3.26
CA ALA A 95 -2.93 -22.93 3.93
C ALA A 95 -2.79 -24.35 3.31
N SER A 96 -3.54 -24.64 2.24
CA SER A 96 -3.49 -25.89 1.47
C SER A 96 -2.80 -25.70 0.12
#